data_AF-A0A562Q5T9-F1
#
_entry.id   AF-A0A562Q5T9-F1
#
_cell.length_a   1.000
_cell.length_b   1.000
_cell.length_c   1.000
_cell.angle_alpha   90.00
_cell.angle_beta   90.00
_cell.angle_gamma   90.00
#
_symmetry.space_group_name_H-M   'P 1'
#
loop_
_entity.id
_entity.type
_entity.pdbx_description
1 polymer ?
#
loop_
_entity_poly.entity_id
_entity_poly.type
_entity_poly.pdbx_seq_one_letter_code
_entity_poly.pdbx_strand_id
1 'polypeptide(L)' 'MSRKIKLIWDFRGPAAAKTAEHHEIHLKEYIQIEKLPLSITGFSVQGEMQAIAFMVVTDEHMIAVRDALKPHRGELYEG' A
#
# COMPACT_ATOMS: atom_id res chain seq x y z
N MET A 1 12.71 -18.30 0.46
CA MET A 1 11.93 -17.25 1.15
C MET A 1 11.30 -16.38 0.08
N SER A 2 9.98 -16.23 0.08
CA SER A 2 9.28 -15.36 -0.87
C SER A 2 9.62 -13.90 -0.56
N ARG A 3 9.94 -13.12 -1.59
CA ARG A 3 10.30 -11.70 -1.43
C ARG A 3 9.08 -10.93 -0.98
N LYS A 4 9.28 -9.94 -0.11
CA LYS A 4 8.24 -8.99 0.29
C LYS A 4 8.32 -7.77 -0.63
N ILE A 5 7.19 -7.36 -1.18
CA ILE A 5 7.08 -6.23 -2.10
C ILE A 5 6.11 -5.24 -1.49
N LYS A 6 6.55 -3.99 -1.34
CA LYS A 6 5.74 -2.88 -0.87
C LYS A 6 5.12 -2.19 -2.07
N LEU A 7 3.80 -2.22 -2.15
CA LEU A 7 3.00 -1.52 -3.15
C LEU A 7 2.58 -0.16 -2.60
N ILE A 8 2.77 0.90 -3.38
CA ILE A 8 2.70 2.29 -2.90
C ILE A 8 1.73 3.10 -3.77
N TRP A 9 0.89 3.87 -3.10
CA TRP A 9 0.04 4.90 -3.68
C TRP A 9 0.51 6.28 -3.22
N ASP A 10 1.05 7.06 -4.16
CA ASP A 10 1.33 8.48 -3.95
C ASP A 10 0.07 9.36 -4.05
N PHE A 11 -0.09 10.26 -3.09
CA PHE A 11 -1.14 11.29 -3.06
C PHE A 11 -0.49 12.68 -3.00
N ARG A 12 -1.11 13.64 -3.70
CA ARG A 12 -0.64 15.03 -3.77
C ARG A 12 -1.77 16.02 -3.53
N GLY A 13 -1.43 17.18 -3.00
CA GLY A 13 -2.34 18.30 -2.74
C GLY A 13 -2.71 18.44 -1.26
N PRO A 14 -3.56 19.44 -0.93
CA PRO A 14 -3.86 19.82 0.46
C PRO A 14 -4.58 18.72 1.27
N ALA A 15 -5.21 17.76 0.59
CA ALA A 15 -5.87 16.62 1.23
C ALA A 15 -5.01 15.35 1.28
N ALA A 16 -3.78 15.36 0.76
CA ALA A 16 -2.96 14.15 0.56
C ALA A 16 -2.83 13.30 1.83
N ALA A 17 -2.57 13.93 2.97
CA ALA A 17 -2.43 13.23 4.25
C ALA A 17 -3.71 12.46 4.63
N LYS A 18 -4.87 13.13 4.60
CA LYS A 18 -6.17 12.51 4.92
C LYS A 18 -6.56 11.44 3.91
N THR A 19 -6.25 11.64 2.63
CA THR A 19 -6.48 10.64 1.60
C THR A 19 -5.63 9.40 1.83
N ALA A 20 -4.35 9.56 2.15
CA ALA A 20 -3.45 8.44 2.44
C ALA A 20 -3.89 7.65 3.69
N GLU A 21 -4.27 8.35 4.76
CA GLU A 21 -4.80 7.76 5.98
C GLU A 21 -6.07 6.94 5.71
N HIS A 22 -7.05 7.51 5.00
CA HIS A 22 -8.27 6.79 4.63
C HIS A 22 -7.98 5.61 3.69
N HIS A 23 -7.06 5.77 2.75
CA HIS A 23 -6.70 4.70 1.83
C HIS A 23 -6.09 3.49 2.55
N GLU A 24 -5.28 3.71 3.60
CA GLU A 24 -4.75 2.63 4.43
C GLU A 24 -5.87 1.75 5.05
N ILE A 25 -6.99 2.35 5.45
CA ILE A 25 -8.16 1.62 5.98
C ILE A 25 -8.69 0.64 4.93
N HIS A 26 -8.86 1.10 3.68
CA HIS A 26 -9.29 0.23 2.58
C HIS A 26 -8.28 -0.88 2.26
N LEU A 27 -6.98 -0.61 2.36
CA LEU A 27 -5.95 -1.65 2.19
C LEU A 27 -6.05 -2.72 3.29
N LYS A 28 -6.32 -2.32 4.54
CA LYS A 28 -6.57 -3.25 5.66
C LYS A 28 -7.82 -4.10 5.39
N GLU A 29 -8.91 -3.50 4.96
CA GLU A 29 -10.15 -4.20 4.61
C GLU A 29 -9.92 -5.21 3.47
N TYR A 30 -9.20 -4.80 2.42
CA TYR A 30 -8.86 -5.67 1.29
C TYR A 30 -8.05 -6.90 1.73
N ILE A 31 -7.06 -6.71 2.62
CA ILE A 31 -6.30 -7.83 3.19
C ILE A 31 -7.21 -8.83 3.90
N GLN A 32 -8.21 -8.36 4.65
CA GLN A 32 -9.15 -9.23 5.36
C GLN A 32 -10.09 -9.98 4.39
N ILE A 33 -10.58 -9.29 3.36
CA ILE A 33 -11.50 -9.87 2.35
C ILE A 33 -10.77 -10.95 1.54
N GLU A 34 -9.59 -10.64 1.03
CA GLU A 34 -8.78 -11.54 0.20
C GLU A 34 -7.97 -12.55 1.01
N LYS A 35 -8.00 -12.43 2.35
CA LYS A 35 -7.28 -13.29 3.30
C LYS A 35 -5.78 -13.38 2.98
N LEU A 36 -5.18 -12.23 2.68
CA LEU A 36 -3.76 -12.17 2.34
C LEU A 36 -2.90 -12.54 3.57
N PRO A 37 -1.76 -13.21 3.37
CA PRO A 37 -0.94 -13.73 4.47
C PRO A 37 -0.20 -12.64 5.25
N LEU A 38 -0.09 -11.43 4.71
CA LEU A 38 0.59 -10.30 5.34
C LEU A 38 -0.41 -9.19 5.67
N SER A 39 -0.35 -8.72 6.91
CA SER A 39 -1.14 -7.58 7.41
C SER A 39 -0.29 -6.33 7.62
N ILE A 40 0.72 -6.13 6.78
CA ILE A 40 1.60 -4.96 6.86
C ILE A 40 1.06 -3.88 5.92
N THR A 41 0.58 -2.80 6.51
CA THR A 41 0.05 -1.60 5.83
C THR A 41 0.51 -0.36 6.58
N GLY A 42 0.41 0.79 5.94
CA GLY A 42 0.68 2.06 6.59
C GLY A 42 0.42 3.24 5.66
N PHE A 43 0.49 4.43 6.23
CA PHE A 43 0.58 5.67 5.48
C PHE A 43 1.71 6.53 6.07
N SER A 44 2.21 7.47 5.27
CA SER A 44 3.25 8.40 5.68
C SER A 44 3.07 9.74 5.00
N VAL A 45 3.10 10.82 5.78
CA VAL A 45 3.12 12.19 5.27
C VAL A 45 4.57 12.56 4.97
N GLN A 46 4.87 12.82 3.70
CA GLN A 46 6.23 13.15 3.22
C GLN A 46 6.45 14.67 3.08
N GLY A 47 5.39 15.46 3.21
CA GLY A 47 5.41 16.92 3.19
C GLY A 47 3.99 17.49 3.29
N GLU A 48 3.86 18.82 3.31
CA GLU A 48 2.56 19.49 3.49
C GLU A 48 1.50 19.11 2.44
N MET A 49 1.95 18.79 1.22
CA MET A 49 1.08 18.45 0.09
C MET A 49 1.40 17.07 -0.51
N GLN A 50 2.09 16.20 0.23
CA GLN A 50 2.49 14.88 -0.26
C GLN A 50 2.38 13.84 0.85
N ALA A 51 1.69 12.75 0.53
CA ALA A 51 1.60 11.59 1.41
C ALA A 51 1.54 10.32 0.58
N ILE A 52 1.86 9.19 1.21
CA ILE A 52 1.75 7.87 0.61
C ILE A 52 0.91 6.96 1.49
N ALA A 53 0.20 6.02 0.88
CA ALA A 53 -0.27 4.80 1.55
C ALA A 53 0.44 3.60 0.94
N PHE A 54 0.60 2.53 1.70
CA PHE A 54 1.23 1.31 1.22
C PHE A 54 0.66 0.05 1.86
N MET A 55 0.83 -1.07 1.16
CA MET A 55 0.69 -2.42 1.70
C MET A 55 1.86 -3.28 1.26
N VAL A 56 2.20 -4.29 2.05
CA VAL A 56 3.26 -5.26 1.70
C VAL A 56 2.64 -6.61 1.40
N VAL A 57 3.02 -7.19 0.27
CA VAL A 57 2.58 -8.51 -0.19
C VAL A 57 3.79 -9.40 -0.46
N THR A 58 3.57 -10.71 -0.53
CA THR A 58 4.59 -11.63 -1.07
C THR A 58 4.62 -11.53 -2.59
N ASP A 59 5.72 -11.96 -3.22
CA ASP A 59 5.84 -11.97 -4.68
C ASP A 59 4.75 -12.80 -5.38
N GLU A 60 4.33 -13.91 -4.76
CA GLU A 60 3.22 -14.76 -5.19
C GLU A 60 1.90 -13.98 -5.34
N HIS A 61 1.62 -13.02 -4.46
CA HIS A 61 0.39 -12.21 -4.50
C HIS A 61 0.56 -10.88 -5.26
N MET A 62 1.79 -10.49 -5.58
CA MET A 62 2.08 -9.15 -6.10
C MET A 62 1.34 -8.84 -7.40
N ILE A 63 1.34 -9.75 -8.37
CA ILE A 63 0.71 -9.52 -9.68
C ILE A 63 -0.81 -9.35 -9.51
N ALA A 64 -1.46 -10.22 -8.74
CA ALA A 64 -2.90 -10.17 -8.52
C ALA A 64 -3.33 -8.87 -7.83
N VAL A 65 -2.63 -8.49 -6.75
CA VAL A 65 -2.94 -7.26 -6.00
C VAL A 65 -2.64 -6.02 -6.83
N ARG A 66 -1.54 -6.01 -7.60
CA ARG A 66 -1.21 -4.92 -8.52
C ARG A 66 -2.31 -4.72 -9.56
N ASP A 67 -2.77 -5.78 -10.19
CA ASP A 67 -3.75 -5.68 -11.28
C ASP A 67 -5.13 -5.27 -10.77
N ALA A 68 -5.49 -5.68 -9.55
CA ALA A 68 -6.73 -5.30 -8.89
C ALA A 68 -6.73 -3.84 -8.38
N LEU A 69 -5.68 -3.43 -7.67
CA LEU A 69 -5.65 -2.16 -6.92
C LEU A 69 -4.84 -1.05 -7.60
N LYS A 70 -4.05 -1.38 -8.62
CA LYS A 70 -3.28 -0.43 -9.46
C LYS A 70 -2.44 0.57 -8.65
N PRO A 71 -1.49 0.10 -7.82
CA PRO A 71 -0.54 0.98 -7.14
C PRO A 71 0.28 1.80 -8.14
N HIS A 72 0.76 2.96 -7.72
CA HIS A 72 1.59 3.83 -8.55
C HIS A 72 2.99 3.25 -8.75
N ARG A 73 3.55 2.60 -7.72
CA ARG A 73 4.86 1.92 -7.79
C ARG A 73 4.96 0.75 -6.80
N GLY A 74 5.98 -0.08 -7.00
CA GLY A 74 6.36 -1.15 -6.08
C GLY A 74 7.85 -1.15 -5.81
N GLU A 75 8.25 -1.44 -4.57
CA GLU A 75 9.65 -1.57 -4.15
C GLU A 75 9.86 -2.84 -3.31
N LEU A 76 11.10 -3.33 -3.23
CA LEU A 76 11.43 -4.42 -2.30
C LEU A 76 11.25 -3.92 -0.87
N TYR A 77 10.58 -4.72 -0.04
CA TYR A 77 10.40 -4.41 1.37
C TYR A 77 11.56 -5.01 2.17
N GLU A 78 12.48 -4.15 2.57
CA GLU A 78 13.56 -4.43 3.51
C GLU A 78 13.05 -4.00 4.90
N GLY A 79 12.60 -4.99 5.69
CA GLY A 79 11.94 -4.75 6.97
C GLY A 79 12.88 -4.29 8.08
#